data_AF-A0A3C1USW6-F1
#
_entry.id   AF-A0A3C1USW6-F1
#
_cell.length_a   1.000
_cell.length_b   1.000
_cell.length_c   1.000
_cell.angle_alpha   90.00
_cell.angle_beta   90.00
_cell.angle_gamma   90.00
#
_symmetry.space_group_name_H-M   'P 1'
#
loop_
_entity.id
_entity.type
_entity.pdbx_description
1 polymer ?
#
loop_
_entity_poly.entity_id
_entity_poly.type
_entity_poly.pdbx_seq_one_letter_code
_entity_poly.pdbx_strand_id
1 'polypeptide(L)'
;LADGTYWGKPANGEQWMHSKYGLISVIIHEVGHNYFPMIVNSDERQWTWMDEGLNTFLQYLTEQEWEEDYPARRGEPKDMVSYMKSSQQVAIMSNSESILQFGNNAYGKPATALNILRETILGREIFDFAFRTYSQRWMFKRPQPADLFRSLEDASGIDLDWFWRGWFYSTDHVDLGISNVTEYQMDTLDPVVDNERLKQDREEEPVSISKLRNKNLKLLVDQFPELIDFYNDYDPLDVIDEDREKDQKAIDELEPVDRDLLKLERHFYVVDFENVGGLVMPIILEIEYFNGSKETRHYPAEIWRQHSDQVSKLLITREPIRALRVDPHLQTADINLANNVYPPEIQKARFKLSQEKLDKNPMQKAGLGQSDDVEEAGDEAGESNE
;
A
#
# COMPACT_ATOMS: atom_id res chain seq x y z
N LEU A 1 -41.01 -17.26 -10.29
CA LEU A 1 -40.22 -16.35 -11.12
C LEU A 1 -40.63 -14.95 -10.70
N ALA A 2 -39.92 -14.38 -9.72
CA ALA A 2 -40.26 -13.09 -9.14
C ALA A 2 -39.83 -11.99 -10.12
N ASP A 3 -40.80 -11.24 -10.62
CA ASP A 3 -40.65 -10.22 -11.66
C ASP A 3 -40.23 -8.85 -11.14
N GLY A 4 -39.86 -8.73 -9.85
CA GLY A 4 -39.01 -7.65 -9.32
C GLY A 4 -39.50 -6.22 -9.58
N THR A 5 -40.78 -6.02 -9.92
CA THR A 5 -41.36 -4.72 -10.24
C THR A 5 -41.68 -3.95 -8.97
N TYR A 6 -40.67 -3.33 -8.36
CA TYR A 6 -40.91 -2.22 -7.46
C TYR A 6 -41.26 -0.97 -8.28
N TRP A 7 -42.55 -0.67 -8.28
CA TRP A 7 -43.19 0.52 -8.86
C TRP A 7 -42.79 1.78 -8.08
N GLY A 8 -41.96 2.62 -8.70
CA GLY A 8 -41.61 3.95 -8.21
C GLY A 8 -40.33 4.45 -8.86
N LYS A 9 -40.44 5.14 -10.01
CA LYS A 9 -39.30 5.65 -10.80
C LYS A 9 -38.44 6.60 -9.94
N PRO A 10 -37.19 6.25 -9.57
CA PRO A 10 -36.23 7.22 -9.09
C PRO A 10 -35.73 8.02 -10.30
N ALA A 11 -35.69 9.34 -10.19
CA ALA A 11 -35.34 10.25 -11.30
C ALA A 11 -33.93 9.99 -11.88
N ASN A 12 -33.07 9.28 -11.15
CA ASN A 12 -31.65 9.10 -11.43
C ASN A 12 -31.29 7.61 -11.37
N GLY A 13 -31.05 6.94 -12.49
CA GLY A 13 -30.75 5.50 -12.62
C GLY A 13 -29.36 5.07 -12.15
N GLU A 14 -28.50 6.00 -11.74
CA GLU A 14 -27.45 5.67 -10.76
C GLU A 14 -28.09 5.12 -9.48
N GLN A 15 -29.22 5.67 -9.02
CA GLN A 15 -29.97 5.16 -7.87
C GLN A 15 -30.52 3.77 -8.14
N TRP A 16 -30.91 3.40 -9.37
CA TRP A 16 -31.42 2.05 -9.65
C TRP A 16 -30.32 0.98 -9.53
N MET A 17 -29.14 1.22 -10.11
CA MET A 17 -27.98 0.33 -9.95
C MET A 17 -27.56 0.25 -8.47
N HIS A 18 -27.50 1.39 -7.79
CA HIS A 18 -27.21 1.43 -6.34
C HIS A 18 -28.29 0.72 -5.51
N SER A 19 -29.55 0.73 -5.96
CA SER A 19 -30.66 0.06 -5.27
C SER A 19 -30.65 -1.44 -5.52
N LYS A 20 -30.32 -1.90 -6.73
CA LYS A 20 -30.14 -3.33 -7.04
C LYS A 20 -29.02 -3.93 -6.20
N TYR A 21 -27.79 -3.42 -6.33
CA TYR A 21 -26.64 -3.95 -5.60
C TYR A 21 -26.76 -3.72 -4.10
N GLY A 22 -27.30 -2.57 -3.69
CA GLY A 22 -27.60 -2.32 -2.28
C GLY A 22 -28.55 -3.36 -1.69
N LEU A 23 -29.64 -3.71 -2.41
CA LEU A 23 -30.57 -4.73 -1.95
C LEU A 23 -29.94 -6.13 -1.92
N ILE A 24 -29.18 -6.50 -2.95
CA ILE A 24 -28.47 -7.79 -3.00
C ILE A 24 -27.50 -7.91 -1.82
N SER A 25 -26.67 -6.88 -1.61
CA SER A 25 -25.72 -6.80 -0.50
C SER A 25 -26.40 -6.93 0.86
N VAL A 26 -27.53 -6.25 1.08
CA VAL A 26 -28.31 -6.37 2.32
C VAL A 26 -28.85 -7.79 2.48
N ILE A 27 -29.41 -8.39 1.44
CA ILE A 27 -29.91 -9.78 1.52
C ILE A 27 -28.76 -10.73 1.88
N ILE A 28 -27.60 -10.59 1.24
CA ILE A 28 -26.41 -11.40 1.55
C ILE A 28 -26.02 -11.21 3.02
N HIS A 29 -25.99 -9.97 3.51
CA HIS A 29 -25.67 -9.65 4.91
C HIS A 29 -26.65 -10.30 5.89
N GLU A 30 -27.95 -10.09 5.71
CA GLU A 30 -28.97 -10.65 6.61
C GLU A 30 -28.99 -12.19 6.57
N VAL A 31 -28.73 -12.80 5.41
CA VAL A 31 -28.58 -14.26 5.31
C VAL A 31 -27.30 -14.73 6.01
N GLY A 32 -26.20 -13.98 5.90
CA GLY A 32 -24.95 -14.27 6.59
C GLY A 32 -25.10 -14.30 8.12
N HIS A 33 -26.03 -13.53 8.67
CA HIS A 33 -26.33 -13.57 10.10
C HIS A 33 -26.79 -14.94 10.61
N ASN A 34 -27.30 -15.83 9.75
CA ASN A 34 -27.57 -17.22 10.14
C ASN A 34 -26.33 -17.92 10.71
N TYR A 35 -25.12 -17.51 10.34
CA TYR A 35 -23.87 -18.01 10.90
C TYR A 35 -23.39 -17.16 12.08
N PHE A 36 -23.19 -15.86 11.87
CA PHE A 36 -22.69 -14.92 12.87
C PHE A 36 -23.71 -13.79 13.09
N PRO A 37 -24.38 -13.68 14.25
CA PRO A 37 -24.13 -14.40 15.50
C PRO A 37 -25.02 -15.64 15.73
N MET A 38 -25.89 -16.03 14.79
CA MET A 38 -26.98 -16.96 15.15
C MET A 38 -26.50 -18.38 15.49
N ILE A 39 -25.50 -18.91 14.77
CA ILE A 39 -24.87 -20.21 15.09
C ILE A 39 -23.67 -20.03 16.03
N VAL A 40 -22.82 -19.03 15.78
CA VAL A 40 -21.67 -18.67 16.63
C VAL A 40 -22.01 -17.38 17.36
N ASN A 41 -22.43 -17.48 18.62
CA ASN A 41 -23.12 -16.40 19.33
C ASN A 41 -22.16 -15.44 20.04
N SER A 42 -22.06 -14.20 19.58
CA SER A 42 -21.27 -13.14 20.25
C SER A 42 -22.13 -12.27 21.16
N ASP A 43 -21.46 -11.58 22.10
CA ASP A 43 -22.09 -10.53 22.92
C ASP A 43 -22.06 -9.20 22.15
N GLU A 44 -23.06 -8.98 21.31
CA GLU A 44 -23.18 -7.78 20.45
C GLU A 44 -23.12 -6.47 21.25
N ARG A 45 -23.64 -6.45 22.49
CA ARG A 45 -23.65 -5.24 23.33
C ARG A 45 -22.26 -4.84 23.82
N GLN A 46 -21.33 -5.79 23.85
CA GLN A 46 -19.94 -5.52 24.19
C GLN A 46 -19.07 -5.43 22.94
N TRP A 47 -19.30 -6.31 21.96
CA TRP A 47 -18.42 -6.55 20.83
C TRP A 47 -19.20 -6.58 19.50
N THR A 48 -19.90 -5.50 19.16
CA THR A 48 -20.73 -5.42 17.94
C THR A 48 -19.99 -5.82 16.67
N TRP A 49 -18.68 -5.57 16.58
CA TRP A 49 -17.88 -5.95 15.42
C TRP A 49 -17.77 -7.47 15.22
N MET A 50 -17.96 -8.29 16.26
CA MET A 50 -17.97 -9.75 16.10
C MET A 50 -19.21 -10.21 15.33
N ASP A 51 -20.32 -9.51 15.48
CA ASP A 51 -21.54 -9.76 14.73
C ASP A 51 -21.38 -9.16 13.34
N GLU A 52 -21.14 -7.86 13.29
CA GLU A 52 -21.22 -7.07 12.06
C GLU A 52 -19.99 -7.18 11.17
N GLY A 53 -18.80 -7.20 11.77
CA GLY A 53 -17.53 -7.26 11.06
C GLY A 53 -17.25 -8.65 10.49
N LEU A 54 -17.49 -9.72 11.26
CA LEU A 54 -17.36 -11.10 10.75
C LEU A 54 -18.36 -11.36 9.62
N ASN A 55 -19.59 -10.89 9.80
CA ASN A 55 -20.62 -11.02 8.77
C ASN A 55 -20.30 -10.19 7.51
N THR A 56 -19.81 -8.95 7.68
CA THR A 56 -19.38 -8.10 6.56
C THR A 56 -18.22 -8.72 5.79
N PHE A 57 -17.29 -9.41 6.46
CA PHE A 57 -16.22 -10.14 5.78
C PHE A 57 -16.78 -11.28 4.89
N LEU A 58 -17.71 -12.08 5.41
CA LEU A 58 -18.35 -13.14 4.63
C LEU A 58 -19.23 -12.58 3.50
N GLN A 59 -19.92 -11.47 3.76
CA GLN A 59 -20.67 -10.73 2.74
C GLN A 59 -19.74 -10.32 1.60
N TYR A 60 -18.59 -9.71 1.91
CA TYR A 60 -17.61 -9.31 0.90
C TYR A 60 -17.19 -10.49 0.01
N LEU A 61 -16.81 -11.63 0.61
CA LEU A 61 -16.44 -12.81 -0.17
C LEU A 61 -17.58 -13.32 -1.06
N THR A 62 -18.81 -13.34 -0.53
CA THR A 62 -20.00 -13.79 -1.27
C THR A 62 -20.33 -12.83 -2.42
N GLU A 63 -20.16 -11.52 -2.23
CA GLU A 63 -20.31 -10.51 -3.27
C GLU A 63 -19.28 -10.69 -4.39
N GLN A 64 -18.02 -11.00 -4.06
CA GLN A 64 -16.99 -11.29 -5.06
C GLN A 64 -17.23 -12.61 -5.81
N GLU A 65 -17.89 -13.59 -5.18
CA GLU A 65 -18.32 -14.83 -5.85
C GLU A 65 -19.60 -14.65 -6.69
N TRP A 66 -20.39 -13.61 -6.43
CA TRP A 66 -21.68 -13.38 -7.07
C TRP A 66 -21.56 -12.99 -8.54
N GLU A 67 -20.68 -12.03 -8.84
CA GLU A 67 -20.35 -11.62 -10.20
C GLU A 67 -18.97 -10.97 -10.27
N GLU A 68 -18.36 -11.02 -11.45
CA GLU A 68 -17.12 -10.29 -11.73
C GLU A 68 -17.34 -8.77 -11.58
N ASP A 69 -16.37 -8.09 -10.97
CA ASP A 69 -16.43 -6.65 -10.68
C ASP A 69 -17.65 -6.20 -9.84
N TYR A 70 -18.17 -7.06 -8.94
CA TYR A 70 -19.22 -6.66 -8.02
C TYR A 70 -18.80 -5.40 -7.23
N PRO A 71 -19.62 -4.34 -7.19
CA PRO A 71 -19.27 -3.05 -6.57
C PRO A 71 -19.41 -3.11 -5.04
N ALA A 72 -18.63 -3.96 -4.39
CA ALA A 72 -18.59 -4.11 -2.94
C ALA A 72 -18.16 -2.79 -2.29
N ARG A 73 -18.80 -2.45 -1.17
CA ARG A 73 -18.53 -1.17 -0.47
C ARG A 73 -17.57 -1.29 0.71
N ARG A 74 -17.25 -2.52 1.11
CA ARG A 74 -16.41 -2.85 2.27
C ARG A 74 -15.61 -4.10 1.96
N GLY A 75 -14.41 -4.20 2.53
CA GLY A 75 -13.52 -5.35 2.37
C GLY A 75 -12.16 -4.98 1.78
N GLU A 76 -12.16 -4.18 0.70
CA GLU A 76 -10.94 -3.73 0.06
C GLU A 76 -10.14 -2.74 0.95
N PRO A 77 -8.80 -2.89 1.07
CA PRO A 77 -7.98 -2.03 1.92
C PRO A 77 -8.03 -0.55 1.51
N LYS A 78 -8.03 -0.28 0.20
CA LYS A 78 -8.08 1.10 -0.35
C LYS A 78 -9.29 1.91 0.11
N ASP A 79 -10.43 1.25 0.34
CA ASP A 79 -11.67 1.94 0.74
C ASP A 79 -11.67 2.33 2.22
N MET A 80 -10.73 1.75 2.99
CA MET A 80 -10.58 2.01 4.43
C MET A 80 -9.66 3.21 4.72
N VAL A 81 -8.87 3.66 3.75
CA VAL A 81 -7.87 4.73 3.90
C VAL A 81 -8.44 6.01 4.53
N SER A 82 -9.59 6.48 4.05
CA SER A 82 -10.20 7.72 4.58
C SER A 82 -10.61 7.59 6.05
N TYR A 83 -11.01 6.40 6.49
CA TYR A 83 -11.36 6.16 7.89
C TYR A 83 -10.10 6.02 8.74
N MET A 84 -9.09 5.30 8.27
CA MET A 84 -7.81 5.12 8.98
C MET A 84 -7.08 6.44 9.21
N LYS A 85 -7.22 7.40 8.28
CA LYS A 85 -6.68 8.77 8.41
C LYS A 85 -7.52 9.67 9.32
N SER A 86 -8.76 9.30 9.64
CA SER A 86 -9.68 10.12 10.42
C SER A 86 -9.23 10.21 11.89
N SER A 87 -9.35 11.40 12.49
CA SER A 87 -9.23 11.56 13.94
C SER A 87 -10.51 11.19 14.71
N GLN A 88 -11.64 11.03 14.00
CA GLN A 88 -12.91 10.60 14.57
C GLN A 88 -13.04 9.07 14.48
N GLN A 89 -12.16 8.38 15.16
CA GLN A 89 -12.16 6.92 15.27
C GLN A 89 -11.88 6.49 16.70
N VAL A 90 -12.28 5.26 17.01
CA VAL A 90 -11.94 4.56 18.24
C VAL A 90 -11.45 3.15 17.87
N ALA A 91 -10.77 2.47 18.78
CA ALA A 91 -10.34 1.08 18.56
C ALA A 91 -11.57 0.18 18.27
N ILE A 92 -11.39 -0.88 17.48
CA ILE A 92 -12.47 -1.87 17.21
C ILE A 92 -12.96 -2.50 18.52
N MET A 93 -12.05 -2.68 19.48
CA MET A 93 -12.31 -3.20 20.82
C MET A 93 -12.96 -2.19 21.77
N SER A 94 -13.55 -1.10 21.27
CA SER A 94 -14.31 -0.17 22.09
C SER A 94 -15.71 -0.71 22.36
N ASN A 95 -16.28 -0.41 23.53
CA ASN A 95 -17.65 -0.78 23.85
C ASN A 95 -18.63 -0.16 22.83
N SER A 96 -19.66 -0.92 22.46
CA SER A 96 -20.66 -0.58 21.44
C SER A 96 -21.33 0.79 21.62
N GLU A 97 -21.59 1.21 22.87
CA GLU A 97 -22.24 2.49 23.16
C GLU A 97 -21.31 3.70 22.96
N SER A 98 -19.99 3.46 22.84
CA SER A 98 -18.96 4.47 22.66
C SER A 98 -18.38 4.52 21.25
N ILE A 99 -18.91 3.71 20.33
CA ILE A 99 -18.40 3.63 18.96
C ILE A 99 -18.67 4.94 18.20
N LEU A 100 -17.59 5.52 17.67
CA LEU A 100 -17.66 6.59 16.67
C LEU A 100 -17.62 5.99 15.27
N GLN A 101 -18.31 6.62 14.31
CA GLN A 101 -18.44 6.13 12.93
C GLN A 101 -18.80 4.64 12.86
N PHE A 102 -19.94 4.28 13.45
CA PHE A 102 -20.42 2.91 13.61
C PHE A 102 -20.26 2.02 12.37
N GLY A 103 -20.63 2.52 11.18
CA GLY A 103 -20.49 1.78 9.93
C GLY A 103 -19.04 1.40 9.55
N ASN A 104 -18.05 2.22 9.91
CA ASN A 104 -16.65 1.92 9.65
C ASN A 104 -16.03 1.10 10.78
N ASN A 105 -16.33 1.41 12.03
CA ASN A 105 -15.75 0.72 13.18
C ASN A 105 -16.31 -0.70 13.36
N ALA A 106 -17.63 -0.89 13.28
CA ALA A 106 -18.27 -2.19 13.53
C ALA A 106 -18.29 -3.10 12.30
N TYR A 107 -18.33 -2.54 11.08
CA TYR A 107 -18.42 -3.32 9.84
C TYR A 107 -17.14 -3.26 9.01
N GLY A 108 -16.76 -2.04 8.59
CA GLY A 108 -15.72 -1.81 7.59
C GLY A 108 -14.32 -2.26 8.02
N LYS A 109 -13.75 -1.62 9.05
CA LYS A 109 -12.37 -1.87 9.50
C LYS A 109 -12.13 -3.34 9.90
N PRO A 110 -13.03 -4.02 10.63
CA PRO A 110 -12.86 -5.45 10.93
C PRO A 110 -12.89 -6.33 9.67
N ALA A 111 -13.81 -6.05 8.73
CA ALA A 111 -13.89 -6.83 7.49
C ALA A 111 -12.65 -6.62 6.60
N THR A 112 -12.19 -5.38 6.48
CA THR A 112 -10.93 -5.07 5.79
C THR A 112 -9.73 -5.73 6.47
N ALA A 113 -9.64 -5.70 7.81
CA ALA A 113 -8.58 -6.37 8.54
C ALA A 113 -8.56 -7.88 8.24
N LEU A 114 -9.71 -8.56 8.28
CA LEU A 114 -9.79 -9.98 7.95
C LEU A 114 -9.45 -10.27 6.49
N ASN A 115 -9.83 -9.39 5.57
CA ASN A 115 -9.46 -9.50 4.16
C ASN A 115 -7.94 -9.37 3.95
N ILE A 116 -7.29 -8.41 4.62
CA ILE A 116 -5.82 -8.27 4.62
C ILE A 116 -5.16 -9.51 5.21
N LEU A 117 -5.69 -10.02 6.33
CA LEU A 117 -5.17 -11.24 6.97
C LEU A 117 -5.25 -12.44 6.01
N ARG A 118 -6.34 -12.54 5.23
CA ARG A 118 -6.56 -13.60 4.24
C ARG A 118 -5.69 -13.46 2.99
N GLU A 119 -5.67 -12.29 2.36
CA GLU A 119 -5.04 -12.11 1.05
C GLU A 119 -3.54 -11.83 1.14
N THR A 120 -3.10 -11.16 2.20
CA THR A 120 -1.74 -10.60 2.28
C THR A 120 -0.85 -11.28 3.31
N ILE A 121 -1.39 -11.68 4.46
CA ILE A 121 -0.59 -12.17 5.59
C ILE A 121 -0.54 -13.71 5.61
N LEU A 122 -1.69 -14.38 5.69
CA LEU A 122 -1.77 -15.84 5.82
C LEU A 122 -1.90 -16.56 4.49
N GLY A 123 -2.50 -15.89 3.49
CA GLY A 123 -2.97 -16.54 2.28
C GLY A 123 -4.31 -17.27 2.50
N ARG A 124 -5.05 -17.46 1.39
CA ARG A 124 -6.42 -17.97 1.41
C ARG A 124 -6.55 -19.33 2.07
N GLU A 125 -5.67 -20.28 1.75
CA GLU A 125 -5.77 -21.65 2.25
C GLU A 125 -5.66 -21.74 3.77
N ILE A 126 -4.65 -21.09 4.35
CA ILE A 126 -4.39 -21.09 5.79
C ILE A 126 -5.47 -20.31 6.52
N PHE A 127 -5.82 -19.13 6.01
CA PHE A 127 -6.88 -18.31 6.59
C PHE A 127 -8.23 -19.05 6.58
N ASP A 128 -8.64 -19.61 5.44
CA ASP A 128 -9.94 -20.28 5.31
C ASP A 128 -10.02 -21.52 6.21
N PHE A 129 -8.91 -22.26 6.34
CA PHE A 129 -8.79 -23.36 7.30
C PHE A 129 -8.94 -22.87 8.75
N ALA A 130 -8.25 -21.81 9.13
CA ALA A 130 -8.27 -21.26 10.47
C ALA A 130 -9.66 -20.68 10.84
N PHE A 131 -10.26 -19.92 9.93
CA PHE A 131 -11.59 -19.32 10.13
C PHE A 131 -12.69 -20.39 10.21
N ARG A 132 -12.61 -21.44 9.38
CA ARG A 132 -13.50 -22.61 9.49
C ARG A 132 -13.32 -23.33 10.82
N THR A 133 -12.09 -23.48 11.28
CA THR A 133 -11.76 -24.12 12.56
C THR A 133 -12.36 -23.34 13.73
N TYR A 134 -12.22 -22.01 13.74
CA TYR A 134 -12.89 -21.15 14.71
C TYR A 134 -14.42 -21.38 14.69
N SER A 135 -15.03 -21.30 13.51
CA SER A 135 -16.48 -21.46 13.33
C SER A 135 -16.97 -22.81 13.89
N GLN A 136 -16.26 -23.90 13.62
CA GLN A 136 -16.59 -25.24 14.11
C GLN A 136 -16.35 -25.42 15.62
N ARG A 137 -15.31 -24.80 16.18
CA ARG A 137 -15.03 -24.86 17.62
C ARG A 137 -16.11 -24.17 18.45
N TRP A 138 -16.65 -23.08 17.91
CA TRP A 138 -17.54 -22.16 18.63
C TRP A 138 -18.99 -22.19 18.17
N MET A 139 -19.35 -23.07 17.23
CA MET A 139 -20.75 -23.33 16.91
C MET A 139 -21.54 -23.73 18.15
N PHE A 140 -22.70 -23.09 18.34
CA PHE A 140 -23.58 -23.23 19.51
C PHE A 140 -22.95 -22.83 20.85
N LYS A 141 -21.88 -22.02 20.84
CA LYS A 141 -21.22 -21.45 22.02
C LYS A 141 -21.15 -19.93 21.95
N ARG A 142 -20.56 -19.33 22.99
CA ARG A 142 -20.40 -17.88 23.13
C ARG A 142 -18.93 -17.43 23.17
N PRO A 143 -18.23 -17.33 22.03
CA PRO A 143 -16.85 -16.85 22.01
C PRO A 143 -16.75 -15.37 22.38
N GLN A 144 -15.62 -15.02 23.01
CA GLN A 144 -15.14 -13.65 23.14
C GLN A 144 -14.11 -13.32 22.05
N PRO A 145 -13.74 -12.06 21.82
CA PRO A 145 -12.69 -11.68 20.87
C PRO A 145 -11.41 -12.50 20.97
N ALA A 146 -10.94 -12.76 22.20
CA ALA A 146 -9.74 -13.55 22.45
C ALA A 146 -9.85 -15.01 21.96
N ASP A 147 -11.06 -15.56 21.91
CA ASP A 147 -11.30 -16.91 21.40
C ASP A 147 -11.17 -16.97 19.87
N LEU A 148 -11.57 -15.91 19.15
CA LEU A 148 -11.31 -15.77 17.72
C LEU A 148 -9.81 -15.66 17.47
N PHE A 149 -9.13 -14.71 18.13
CA PHE A 149 -7.71 -14.44 17.93
C PHE A 149 -6.87 -15.71 18.15
N ARG A 150 -7.06 -16.38 19.30
CA ARG A 150 -6.36 -17.63 19.61
C ARG A 150 -6.71 -18.77 18.66
N SER A 151 -7.95 -18.85 18.19
CA SER A 151 -8.34 -19.92 17.25
C SER A 151 -7.66 -19.72 15.89
N LEU A 152 -7.50 -18.47 15.45
CA LEU A 152 -6.81 -18.17 14.20
C LEU A 152 -5.30 -18.43 14.31
N GLU A 153 -4.67 -18.04 15.42
CA GLU A 153 -3.24 -18.31 15.69
C GLU A 153 -2.95 -19.80 15.83
N ASP A 154 -3.74 -20.51 16.64
CA ASP A 154 -3.57 -21.95 16.87
C ASP A 154 -3.75 -22.77 15.59
N ALA A 155 -4.72 -22.41 14.74
CA ALA A 155 -4.96 -23.12 13.49
C ALA A 155 -4.00 -22.73 12.37
N SER A 156 -3.50 -21.49 12.34
CA SER A 156 -2.52 -21.05 11.33
C SER A 156 -1.07 -21.39 11.70
N GLY A 157 -0.77 -21.57 12.99
CA GLY A 157 0.59 -21.74 13.49
C GLY A 157 1.45 -20.47 13.40
N ILE A 158 0.81 -19.30 13.21
CA ILE A 158 1.46 -18.00 13.04
C ILE A 158 1.08 -17.09 14.20
N ASP A 159 2.05 -16.35 14.73
CA ASP A 159 1.83 -15.33 15.75
C ASP A 159 1.22 -14.07 15.11
N LEU A 160 0.01 -13.72 15.55
CA LEU A 160 -0.78 -12.60 15.02
C LEU A 160 -0.99 -11.52 16.09
N ASP A 161 -0.30 -11.58 17.23
CA ASP A 161 -0.47 -10.61 18.33
C ASP A 161 -0.24 -9.17 17.85
N TRP A 162 0.77 -8.96 16.99
CA TRP A 162 1.08 -7.67 16.39
C TRP A 162 -0.08 -7.16 15.52
N PHE A 163 -0.71 -8.06 14.77
CA PHE A 163 -1.83 -7.74 13.87
C PHE A 163 -3.08 -7.37 14.67
N TRP A 164 -3.44 -8.18 15.67
CA TRP A 164 -4.58 -7.90 16.55
C TRP A 164 -4.37 -6.59 17.30
N ARG A 165 -3.18 -6.38 17.87
CA ARG A 165 -2.85 -5.15 18.59
C ARG A 165 -3.01 -3.90 17.71
N GLY A 166 -2.45 -3.92 16.49
CA GLY A 166 -2.52 -2.78 15.57
C GLY A 166 -3.93 -2.53 15.03
N TRP A 167 -4.59 -3.57 14.51
CA TRP A 167 -5.89 -3.38 13.85
C TRP A 167 -7.06 -3.25 14.83
N PHE A 168 -7.05 -3.99 15.94
CA PHE A 168 -8.22 -4.10 16.82
C PHE A 168 -8.13 -3.26 18.10
N TYR A 169 -6.93 -3.10 18.66
CA TYR A 169 -6.73 -2.42 19.94
C TYR A 169 -6.21 -0.99 19.82
N SER A 170 -5.74 -0.55 18.64
CA SER A 170 -5.28 0.82 18.42
C SER A 170 -6.06 1.57 17.33
N THR A 171 -5.80 2.87 17.26
CA THR A 171 -6.26 3.77 16.19
C THR A 171 -5.11 4.17 15.27
N ASP A 172 -3.99 3.44 15.36
CA ASP A 172 -2.86 3.61 14.45
C ASP A 172 -3.29 3.23 13.03
N HIS A 173 -2.51 3.69 12.05
CA HIS A 173 -2.79 3.46 10.65
C HIS A 173 -1.52 3.08 9.89
N VAL A 174 -1.71 2.54 8.70
CA VAL A 174 -0.58 2.15 7.84
C VAL A 174 -0.13 3.39 7.09
N ASP A 175 1.12 3.77 7.27
CA ASP A 175 1.85 4.78 6.48
C ASP A 175 3.32 4.31 6.46
N LEU A 176 3.63 3.52 5.44
CA LEU A 176 4.95 2.93 5.21
C LEU A 176 5.65 3.65 4.05
N GLY A 177 6.76 4.31 4.34
CA GLY A 177 7.52 5.08 3.36
C GLY A 177 8.89 4.48 3.04
N ILE A 178 9.41 4.83 1.87
CA ILE A 178 10.84 4.76 1.57
C ILE A 178 11.45 6.11 1.91
N SER A 179 12.28 6.17 2.94
CA SER A 179 12.89 7.42 3.39
C SER A 179 14.20 7.73 2.66
N ASN A 180 14.98 6.70 2.33
CA ASN A 180 16.26 6.86 1.64
C ASN A 180 16.65 5.59 0.86
N VAL A 181 17.41 5.79 -0.22
CA VAL A 181 18.05 4.70 -0.98
C VAL A 181 19.48 5.10 -1.28
N THR A 182 20.42 4.36 -0.70
CA THR A 182 21.85 4.55 -0.93
C THR A 182 22.36 3.43 -1.82
N GLU A 183 22.86 3.77 -3.01
CA GLU A 183 23.62 2.84 -3.83
C GLU A 183 25.07 2.78 -3.34
N TYR A 184 25.56 1.56 -3.15
CA TYR A 184 26.94 1.24 -2.87
C TYR A 184 27.51 0.47 -4.06
N GLN A 185 28.64 0.95 -4.55
CA GLN A 185 29.49 0.19 -5.46
C GLN A 185 30.54 -0.53 -4.62
N MET A 186 30.90 -1.76 -5.02
CA MET A 186 32.05 -2.43 -4.42
C MET A 186 33.33 -1.71 -4.84
N ASP A 187 34.20 -1.50 -3.86
CA ASP A 187 35.59 -1.14 -4.06
C ASP A 187 36.25 -2.26 -4.89
N THR A 188 36.83 -1.89 -6.04
CA THR A 188 37.43 -2.87 -6.94
C THR A 188 38.82 -3.29 -6.48
N LEU A 189 39.38 -2.61 -5.48
CA LEU A 189 40.78 -2.72 -5.07
C LEU A 189 41.72 -2.54 -6.26
N ASP A 190 41.31 -1.68 -7.20
CA ASP A 190 42.12 -1.21 -8.32
C ASP A 190 42.15 0.31 -8.26
N PRO A 191 43.29 0.91 -7.85
CA PRO A 191 43.37 2.35 -7.65
C PRO A 191 43.19 3.11 -8.97
N VAL A 192 43.38 2.50 -10.13
CA VAL A 192 43.10 3.13 -11.43
C VAL A 192 41.60 3.33 -11.60
N VAL A 193 40.80 2.31 -11.33
CA VAL A 193 39.35 2.35 -11.50
C VAL A 193 38.72 3.21 -10.41
N ASP A 194 39.09 2.99 -9.16
CA ASP A 194 38.45 3.66 -8.03
C ASP A 194 38.85 5.14 -7.90
N ASN A 195 40.11 5.50 -8.19
CA ASN A 195 40.48 6.92 -8.22
C ASN A 195 39.86 7.65 -9.41
N GLU A 196 39.69 7.00 -10.57
CA GLU A 196 39.00 7.61 -11.71
C GLU A 196 37.53 7.90 -11.39
N ARG A 197 36.84 6.99 -10.69
CA ARG A 197 35.48 7.22 -10.17
C ARG A 197 35.43 8.41 -9.22
N LEU A 198 36.34 8.48 -8.25
CA LEU A 198 36.42 9.62 -7.32
C LEU A 198 36.71 10.94 -8.03
N LYS A 199 37.48 10.93 -9.13
CA LYS A 199 37.70 12.11 -9.97
C LYS A 199 36.41 12.54 -10.68
N GLN A 200 35.65 11.60 -11.22
CA GLN A 200 34.35 11.88 -11.84
C GLN A 200 33.36 12.45 -10.82
N ASP A 201 33.25 11.84 -9.63
CA ASP A 201 32.39 12.34 -8.54
C ASP A 201 32.76 13.78 -8.17
N ARG A 202 34.06 14.08 -8.05
CA ARG A 202 34.58 15.43 -7.75
C ARG A 202 34.27 16.45 -8.85
N GLU A 203 34.18 16.02 -10.11
CA GLU A 203 33.81 16.87 -11.25
C GLU A 203 32.30 17.12 -11.34
N GLU A 204 31.49 16.15 -10.92
CA GLU A 204 30.03 16.26 -10.86
C GLU A 204 29.55 17.12 -9.67
N GLU A 205 30.39 17.33 -8.66
CA GLU A 205 30.07 18.20 -7.54
C GLU A 205 29.67 19.62 -8.01
N PRO A 206 28.54 20.16 -7.52
CA PRO A 206 28.08 21.47 -7.92
C PRO A 206 29.10 22.54 -7.53
N VAL A 207 29.50 23.36 -8.49
CA VAL A 207 30.46 24.44 -8.26
C VAL A 207 29.88 25.44 -7.26
N SER A 208 30.57 25.64 -6.14
CA SER A 208 30.13 26.56 -5.10
C SER A 208 30.07 28.01 -5.60
N ILE A 209 29.15 28.80 -5.02
CA ILE A 209 29.02 30.23 -5.33
C ILE A 209 30.34 30.97 -5.10
N SER A 210 31.10 30.59 -4.07
CA SER A 210 32.43 31.15 -3.81
C SER A 210 33.39 30.87 -4.96
N LYS A 211 33.48 29.62 -5.47
CA LYS A 211 34.30 29.30 -6.65
C LYS A 211 33.86 30.11 -7.88
N LEU A 212 32.56 30.25 -8.11
CA LEU A 212 32.01 31.06 -9.22
C LEU A 212 32.38 32.55 -9.12
N ARG A 213 32.27 33.15 -7.93
CA ARG A 213 32.59 34.56 -7.70
C ARG A 213 34.09 34.83 -7.68
N ASN A 214 34.87 33.87 -7.20
CA ASN A 214 36.32 33.97 -7.09
C ASN A 214 37.03 33.77 -8.44
N LYS A 215 36.30 33.44 -9.52
CA LYS A 215 36.87 33.23 -10.85
C LYS A 215 37.68 34.42 -11.40
N ASN A 216 37.40 35.63 -10.91
CA ASN A 216 38.11 36.87 -11.30
C ASN A 216 38.99 37.44 -10.16
N LEU A 217 39.21 36.71 -9.06
CA LEU A 217 40.15 37.14 -8.04
C LEU A 217 41.58 37.04 -8.57
N LYS A 218 42.37 38.08 -8.32
CA LYS A 218 43.81 38.02 -8.56
C LYS A 218 44.43 37.11 -7.51
N LEU A 219 45.08 36.03 -7.94
CA LEU A 219 45.73 35.12 -7.01
C LEU A 219 47.08 35.70 -6.58
N LEU A 220 47.53 35.32 -5.38
CA LEU A 220 48.85 35.70 -4.89
C LEU A 220 49.96 34.95 -5.62
N VAL A 221 49.71 33.70 -6.02
CA VAL A 221 50.64 32.89 -6.83
C VAL A 221 50.89 33.50 -8.22
N ASP A 222 49.90 34.23 -8.77
CA ASP A 222 50.08 34.99 -10.03
C ASP A 222 51.04 36.18 -9.86
N GLN A 223 51.15 36.71 -8.63
CA GLN A 223 52.01 37.86 -8.30
C GLN A 223 53.38 37.44 -7.78
N PHE A 224 53.47 36.28 -7.12
CA PHE A 224 54.66 35.72 -6.47
C PHE A 224 54.83 34.26 -6.88
N PRO A 225 55.49 33.97 -8.03
CA PRO A 225 55.70 32.61 -8.52
C PRO A 225 56.48 31.72 -7.56
N GLU A 226 57.26 32.28 -6.64
CA GLU A 226 57.98 31.56 -5.58
C GLU A 226 57.07 30.84 -4.58
N LEU A 227 55.77 31.15 -4.57
CA LEU A 227 54.77 30.47 -3.75
C LEU A 227 54.26 29.16 -4.39
N ILE A 228 54.64 28.87 -5.64
CA ILE A 228 54.26 27.63 -6.33
C ILE A 228 55.16 26.49 -5.82
N ASP A 229 54.55 25.46 -5.26
CA ASP A 229 55.22 24.23 -4.79
C ASP A 229 54.58 22.98 -5.41
N PHE A 230 55.04 21.81 -4.96
CA PHE A 230 54.54 20.51 -5.41
C PHE A 230 53.02 20.35 -5.22
N TYR A 231 52.46 20.88 -4.13
CA TYR A 231 51.05 20.71 -3.77
C TYR A 231 50.11 21.58 -4.61
N ASN A 232 50.63 22.52 -5.40
CA ASN A 232 49.80 23.31 -6.31
C ASN A 232 49.28 22.51 -7.52
N ASP A 233 50.06 21.54 -8.00
CA ASP A 233 49.72 20.68 -9.16
C ASP A 233 49.46 19.21 -8.77
N TYR A 234 49.71 18.84 -7.50
CA TYR A 234 49.46 17.50 -6.98
C TYR A 234 47.97 17.19 -6.88
N ASP A 235 47.53 16.10 -7.52
CA ASP A 235 46.22 15.53 -7.30
C ASP A 235 46.33 14.29 -6.39
N PRO A 236 45.70 14.29 -5.20
CA PRO A 236 45.68 13.12 -4.31
C PRO A 236 45.09 11.85 -4.95
N LEU A 237 44.37 11.99 -6.07
CA LEU A 237 43.77 10.87 -6.81
C LEU A 237 44.66 10.35 -7.96
N ASP A 238 45.87 10.89 -8.14
CA ASP A 238 46.82 10.33 -9.09
C ASP A 238 47.40 9.01 -8.56
N VAL A 239 47.26 7.96 -9.36
CA VAL A 239 47.70 6.60 -8.98
C VAL A 239 49.22 6.53 -8.95
N ILE A 240 49.77 6.22 -7.79
CA ILE A 240 51.19 5.91 -7.62
C ILE A 240 51.43 4.42 -7.44
N ASP A 241 52.68 3.98 -7.62
CA ASP A 241 53.01 2.56 -7.53
C ASP A 241 52.78 1.97 -6.12
N GLU A 242 52.90 2.80 -5.07
CA GLU A 242 52.61 2.41 -3.69
C GLU A 242 51.13 2.01 -3.49
N ASP A 243 50.18 2.70 -4.16
CA ASP A 243 48.75 2.37 -4.07
C ASP A 243 48.48 1.00 -4.68
N ARG A 244 49.09 0.70 -5.83
CA ARG A 244 48.97 -0.61 -6.50
C ARG A 244 49.51 -1.74 -5.64
N GLU A 245 50.65 -1.54 -4.99
CA GLU A 245 51.25 -2.54 -4.11
C GLU A 245 50.39 -2.81 -2.88
N LYS A 246 49.79 -1.75 -2.31
CA LYS A 246 48.89 -1.85 -1.15
C LYS A 246 47.62 -2.64 -1.49
N ASP A 247 46.98 -2.34 -2.60
CA ASP A 247 45.71 -2.98 -2.96
C ASP A 247 45.92 -4.42 -3.46
N GLN A 248 47.02 -4.70 -4.18
CA GLN A 248 47.40 -6.08 -4.53
C GLN A 248 47.61 -6.93 -3.28
N LYS A 249 48.26 -6.38 -2.25
CA LYS A 249 48.42 -7.07 -0.97
C LYS A 249 47.08 -7.32 -0.28
N ALA A 250 46.15 -6.37 -0.33
CA ALA A 250 44.81 -6.55 0.20
C ALA A 250 44.06 -7.70 -0.51
N ILE A 251 44.15 -7.78 -1.84
CA ILE A 251 43.56 -8.87 -2.63
C ILE A 251 44.17 -10.23 -2.25
N ASP A 252 45.48 -10.28 -2.01
CA ASP A 252 46.18 -11.51 -1.65
C ASP A 252 45.83 -12.03 -0.26
N GLU A 253 45.39 -11.15 0.65
CA GLU A 253 44.94 -11.48 2.01
C GLU A 253 43.46 -11.94 2.06
N LEU A 254 42.66 -11.72 1.01
CA LEU A 254 41.25 -12.13 0.96
C LEU A 254 41.07 -13.64 0.84
N GLU A 255 40.00 -14.18 1.42
CA GLU A 255 39.57 -15.56 1.21
C GLU A 255 39.13 -15.79 -0.25
N PRO A 256 39.23 -17.01 -0.79
CA PRO A 256 38.86 -17.30 -2.18
C PRO A 256 37.42 -16.88 -2.53
N VAL A 257 36.49 -17.00 -1.59
CA VAL A 257 35.09 -16.61 -1.76
C VAL A 257 34.96 -15.09 -1.94
N ASP A 258 35.71 -14.30 -1.19
CA ASP A 258 35.66 -12.83 -1.24
C ASP A 258 36.28 -12.31 -2.55
N ARG A 259 37.34 -12.96 -3.04
CA ARG A 259 37.94 -12.65 -4.35
C ARG A 259 36.98 -12.91 -5.50
N ASP A 260 36.14 -13.93 -5.39
CA ASP A 260 35.13 -14.22 -6.40
C ASP A 260 33.94 -13.26 -6.31
N LEU A 261 33.62 -12.73 -5.13
CA LEU A 261 32.64 -11.65 -4.96
C LEU A 261 33.10 -10.34 -5.63
N LEU A 262 34.39 -9.98 -5.55
CA LEU A 262 34.94 -8.81 -6.25
C LEU A 262 34.80 -8.88 -7.78
N LYS A 263 34.75 -10.09 -8.35
CA LYS A 263 34.55 -10.30 -9.79
C LYS A 263 33.09 -10.24 -10.21
N LEU A 264 32.16 -10.30 -9.27
CA LEU A 264 30.73 -10.24 -9.57
C LEU A 264 30.30 -8.78 -9.66
N GLU A 265 30.01 -8.32 -10.88
CA GLU A 265 29.29 -7.07 -11.09
C GLU A 265 27.90 -7.17 -10.42
N ARG A 266 27.79 -6.55 -9.26
CA ARG A 266 26.60 -6.48 -8.41
C ARG A 266 26.42 -5.05 -7.94
N HIS A 267 25.17 -4.64 -7.88
CA HIS A 267 24.76 -3.38 -7.29
C HIS A 267 24.23 -3.65 -5.89
N PHE A 268 24.66 -2.83 -4.93
CA PHE A 268 24.25 -2.93 -3.54
C PHE A 268 23.43 -1.70 -3.22
N TYR A 269 22.20 -1.88 -2.75
CA TYR A 269 21.34 -0.77 -2.34
C TYR A 269 20.95 -0.96 -0.89
N VAL A 270 21.18 0.04 -0.05
CA VAL A 270 20.57 0.11 1.28
C VAL A 270 19.32 0.95 1.14
N VAL A 271 18.16 0.31 1.37
CA VAL A 271 16.85 0.94 1.35
C VAL A 271 16.39 1.12 2.78
N ASP A 272 16.14 2.36 3.17
CA ASP A 272 15.62 2.73 4.46
C ASP A 272 14.09 2.88 4.37
N PHE A 273 13.39 2.12 5.19
CA PHE A 273 11.94 2.15 5.33
C PHE A 273 11.56 2.83 6.64
N GLU A 274 10.45 3.55 6.62
CA GLU A 274 9.87 4.22 7.78
C GLU A 274 8.42 3.80 7.99
N ASN A 275 8.02 3.65 9.25
CA ASN A 275 6.65 3.44 9.67
C ASN A 275 6.17 4.68 10.43
N VAL A 276 5.50 5.57 9.71
CA VAL A 276 5.04 6.86 10.22
C VAL A 276 3.70 6.71 10.96
N GLY A 277 2.84 5.81 10.48
CA GLY A 277 1.47 5.65 10.97
C GLY A 277 1.37 4.78 12.24
N GLY A 278 2.46 4.10 12.61
CA GLY A 278 2.57 3.28 13.83
C GLY A 278 2.04 1.86 13.67
N LEU A 279 1.18 1.59 12.69
CA LEU A 279 0.64 0.26 12.45
C LEU A 279 1.66 -0.59 11.68
N VAL A 280 2.24 -1.57 12.36
CA VAL A 280 3.20 -2.52 11.79
C VAL A 280 2.52 -3.40 10.74
N MET A 281 3.10 -3.45 9.54
CA MET A 281 2.65 -4.28 8.42
C MET A 281 3.85 -4.90 7.67
N PRO A 282 3.65 -6.02 6.94
CA PRO A 282 4.64 -6.52 5.99
C PRO A 282 5.01 -5.47 4.94
N ILE A 283 6.27 -5.47 4.49
CA ILE A 283 6.73 -4.60 3.39
C ILE A 283 6.64 -5.41 2.09
N ILE A 284 5.79 -4.94 1.18
CA ILE A 284 5.63 -5.51 -0.16
C ILE A 284 6.31 -4.56 -1.14
N LEU A 285 7.51 -4.92 -1.60
CA LEU A 285 8.37 -4.05 -2.40
C LEU A 285 8.40 -4.53 -3.85
N GLU A 286 7.90 -3.70 -4.77
CA GLU A 286 8.20 -3.85 -6.20
C GLU A 286 9.49 -3.11 -6.53
N ILE A 287 10.39 -3.81 -7.22
CA ILE A 287 11.66 -3.32 -7.73
C ILE A 287 11.56 -3.29 -9.25
N GLU A 288 11.70 -2.11 -9.85
CA GLU A 288 11.79 -1.92 -11.29
C GLU A 288 13.24 -1.67 -11.68
N TYR A 289 13.76 -2.43 -12.65
CA TYR A 289 15.12 -2.32 -13.15
C TYR A 289 15.19 -1.48 -14.43
N PHE A 290 16.38 -0.93 -14.74
CA PHE A 290 16.56 -0.14 -15.97
C PHE A 290 16.33 -0.92 -17.27
N ASN A 291 16.49 -2.24 -17.24
CA ASN A 291 16.17 -3.13 -18.38
C ASN A 291 14.66 -3.36 -18.58
N GLY A 292 13.80 -2.79 -17.71
CA GLY A 292 12.34 -2.89 -17.76
C GLY A 292 11.76 -4.12 -17.07
N SER A 293 12.59 -5.02 -16.53
CA SER A 293 12.10 -6.14 -15.72
C SER A 293 11.67 -5.67 -14.32
N LYS A 294 10.75 -6.43 -13.70
CA LYS A 294 10.20 -6.14 -12.37
C LYS A 294 10.29 -7.37 -11.48
N GLU A 295 10.52 -7.15 -10.20
CA GLU A 295 10.57 -8.17 -9.16
C GLU A 295 9.80 -7.69 -7.93
N THR A 296 9.00 -8.56 -7.32
CA THR A 296 8.33 -8.26 -6.05
C THR A 296 8.99 -9.04 -4.92
N ARG A 297 9.37 -8.33 -3.86
CA ARG A 297 9.89 -8.91 -2.62
C ARG A 297 8.92 -8.69 -1.48
N HIS A 298 8.67 -9.75 -0.73
CA HIS A 298 7.80 -9.73 0.45
C HIS A 298 8.65 -9.87 1.71
N TYR A 299 8.62 -8.85 2.56
CA TYR A 299 9.25 -8.89 3.88
C TYR A 299 8.16 -8.96 4.94
N PRO A 300 8.21 -9.96 5.84
CA PRO A 300 7.14 -10.16 6.80
C PRO A 300 7.23 -9.11 7.93
N ALA A 301 6.16 -8.96 8.72
CA ALA A 301 6.02 -7.90 9.72
C ALA A 301 7.10 -7.94 10.83
N GLU A 302 7.75 -9.08 11.04
CA GLU A 302 8.85 -9.27 12.00
C GLU A 302 10.09 -8.45 11.66
N ILE A 303 10.17 -7.90 10.44
CA ILE A 303 11.20 -6.92 10.06
C ILE A 303 11.27 -5.74 11.05
N TRP A 304 10.14 -5.40 11.67
CA TRP A 304 9.97 -4.29 12.62
C TRP A 304 10.28 -4.66 14.08
N ARG A 305 10.76 -5.88 14.37
CA ARG A 305 10.91 -6.40 15.74
C ARG A 305 11.92 -5.62 16.59
N GLN A 306 13.01 -5.13 15.99
CA GLN A 306 14.04 -4.37 16.71
C GLN A 306 13.67 -2.88 16.83
N HIS A 307 13.12 -2.33 15.75
CA HIS A 307 12.73 -0.95 15.61
C HIS A 307 11.40 -0.92 14.85
N SER A 308 10.36 -0.39 15.48
CA SER A 308 9.01 -0.38 14.91
C SER A 308 8.75 0.81 14.00
N ASP A 309 9.64 1.80 14.03
CA ASP A 309 9.57 3.09 13.35
C ASP A 309 10.46 3.16 12.11
N GLN A 310 11.62 2.49 12.10
CA GLN A 310 12.55 2.49 10.96
C GLN A 310 13.25 1.14 10.77
N VAL A 311 13.47 0.76 9.52
CA VAL A 311 14.30 -0.41 9.20
C VAL A 311 15.03 -0.26 7.88
N SER A 312 16.30 -0.67 7.86
CA SER A 312 17.10 -0.72 6.64
C SER A 312 17.15 -2.14 6.07
N LYS A 313 17.18 -2.24 4.73
CA LYS A 313 17.46 -3.49 4.03
C LYS A 313 18.46 -3.33 2.89
N LEU A 314 19.42 -4.25 2.88
CA LEU A 314 20.36 -4.44 1.79
C LEU A 314 19.70 -5.24 0.66
N LEU A 315 19.63 -4.65 -0.52
CA LEU A 315 19.27 -5.29 -1.77
C LEU A 315 20.54 -5.50 -2.58
N ILE A 316 20.75 -6.74 -3.03
CA ILE A 316 21.84 -7.10 -3.93
C ILE A 316 21.21 -7.49 -5.25
N THR A 317 21.55 -6.76 -6.31
CA THR A 317 20.96 -6.94 -7.64
C THR A 317 22.05 -7.07 -8.71
N ARG A 318 21.72 -7.70 -9.83
CA ARG A 318 22.60 -7.77 -11.00
C ARG A 318 22.46 -6.55 -11.90
N GLU A 319 21.24 -6.03 -11.94
CA GLU A 319 20.83 -4.91 -12.77
C GLU A 319 20.60 -3.71 -11.86
N PRO A 320 20.92 -2.49 -12.31
CA PRO A 320 20.68 -1.30 -11.51
C PRO A 320 19.19 -1.06 -11.32
N ILE A 321 18.83 -0.64 -10.10
CA ILE A 321 17.45 -0.33 -9.72
C ILE A 321 17.07 1.02 -10.30
N ARG A 322 15.96 1.06 -11.06
CA ARG A 322 15.39 2.29 -11.60
C ARG A 322 14.41 2.92 -10.61
N ALA A 323 13.52 2.12 -10.03
CA ALA A 323 12.51 2.59 -9.11
C ALA A 323 12.11 1.51 -8.10
N LEU A 324 11.66 1.96 -6.93
CA LEU A 324 11.11 1.14 -5.86
C LEU A 324 9.69 1.61 -5.56
N ARG A 325 8.79 0.66 -5.29
CA ARG A 325 7.41 0.94 -4.89
C ARG A 325 6.96 0.03 -3.77
N VAL A 326 6.56 0.62 -2.65
CA VAL A 326 5.90 -0.07 -1.54
C VAL A 326 4.41 -0.22 -1.84
N ASP A 327 3.91 -1.42 -1.60
CA ASP A 327 2.51 -1.82 -1.77
C ASP A 327 1.90 -1.45 -3.14
N PRO A 328 2.44 -1.98 -4.26
CA PRO A 328 1.99 -1.65 -5.61
C PRO A 328 0.53 -2.00 -5.89
N HIS A 329 -0.06 -2.89 -5.09
CA HIS A 329 -1.42 -3.40 -5.25
C HIS A 329 -2.39 -2.95 -4.15
N LEU A 330 -1.98 -2.01 -3.29
CA LEU A 330 -2.83 -1.43 -2.23
C LEU A 330 -3.40 -2.47 -1.25
N GLN A 331 -2.58 -3.43 -0.88
CA GLN A 331 -2.90 -4.56 -0.02
C GLN A 331 -2.94 -4.21 1.47
N THR A 332 -2.32 -3.11 1.92
CA THR A 332 -2.13 -2.84 3.35
C THR A 332 -3.00 -1.71 3.91
N ALA A 333 -3.79 -1.04 3.07
CA ALA A 333 -4.54 0.19 3.41
C ALA A 333 -3.63 1.38 3.80
N ASP A 334 -2.48 1.51 3.14
CA ASP A 334 -1.59 2.65 3.33
C ASP A 334 -2.29 3.99 3.03
N ILE A 335 -2.24 4.92 3.97
CA ILE A 335 -2.94 6.20 3.87
C ILE A 335 -2.18 7.25 3.04
N ASN A 336 -0.91 7.01 2.74
CA ASN A 336 -0.03 7.97 2.09
C ASN A 336 0.74 7.32 0.94
N LEU A 337 0.14 7.22 -0.24
CA LEU A 337 0.84 6.64 -1.39
C LEU A 337 2.00 7.49 -1.95
N ALA A 338 2.26 8.68 -1.37
CA ALA A 338 3.28 9.61 -1.87
C ALA A 338 4.70 9.21 -1.51
N ASN A 339 4.92 8.66 -0.31
CA ASN A 339 6.21 8.17 0.18
C ASN A 339 6.46 6.70 -0.16
N ASN A 340 5.51 6.03 -0.81
CA ASN A 340 5.69 4.65 -1.27
C ASN A 340 6.65 4.50 -2.45
N VAL A 341 6.97 5.58 -3.18
CA VAL A 341 7.73 5.51 -4.44
C VAL A 341 9.07 6.22 -4.30
N TYR A 342 10.13 5.54 -4.74
CA TYR A 342 11.46 6.13 -4.88
C TYR A 342 12.01 5.92 -6.31
N PRO A 343 12.52 6.97 -6.99
CA PRO A 343 12.56 8.37 -6.54
C PRO A 343 11.15 8.99 -6.45
N PRO A 344 10.94 10.03 -5.62
CA PRO A 344 9.62 10.65 -5.46
C PRO A 344 9.05 11.22 -6.77
N GLU A 345 7.78 10.93 -7.04
CA GLU A 345 7.07 11.39 -8.25
C GLU A 345 6.15 12.59 -7.98
N ILE A 346 5.99 13.48 -8.95
CA ILE A 346 5.04 14.59 -8.86
C ILE A 346 3.60 14.08 -9.01
N GLN A 347 2.80 14.22 -7.95
CA GLN A 347 1.39 13.84 -7.97
C GLN A 347 0.54 14.80 -8.81
N LYS A 348 -0.21 14.25 -9.77
CA LYS A 348 -1.13 15.03 -10.62
C LYS A 348 -2.52 15.10 -9.98
N ALA A 349 -2.90 16.27 -9.48
CA ALA A 349 -4.25 16.52 -8.96
C ALA A 349 -5.11 17.30 -9.97
N ARG A 350 -6.42 17.03 -10.01
CA ARG A 350 -7.41 17.80 -10.79
C ARG A 350 -8.24 18.68 -9.87
N PHE A 351 -8.35 19.96 -10.19
CA PHE A 351 -9.26 20.88 -9.49
C PHE A 351 -10.54 21.06 -10.31
N LYS A 352 -11.71 20.87 -9.69
CA LYS A 352 -13.01 21.08 -10.33
C LYS A 352 -13.60 22.40 -9.84
N LEU A 353 -13.76 23.38 -10.74
CA LEU A 353 -14.68 24.50 -10.51
C LEU A 353 -16.10 23.99 -10.76
N SER A 354 -16.95 23.91 -9.72
CA SER A 354 -18.35 23.51 -9.90
C SER A 354 -19.32 24.59 -9.42
N GLN A 355 -20.24 24.98 -10.30
CA GLN A 355 -21.62 25.34 -9.92
C GLN A 355 -22.47 24.07 -10.04
N GLU A 356 -23.25 23.75 -9.02
CA GLU A 356 -24.11 22.56 -9.00
C GLU A 356 -25.09 22.56 -10.16
N LYS A 357 -25.02 21.56 -11.02
CA LYS A 357 -26.10 21.18 -11.93
C LYS A 357 -26.41 19.70 -11.74
N LEU A 358 -27.69 19.39 -11.62
CA LEU A 358 -28.22 18.02 -11.58
C LEU A 358 -27.97 17.35 -12.94
N ASP A 359 -27.09 16.37 -12.97
CA ASP A 359 -26.77 15.59 -14.16
C ASP A 359 -27.92 14.60 -14.50
N LYS A 360 -28.16 14.39 -15.80
CA LYS A 360 -29.10 13.36 -16.28
C LYS A 360 -28.57 11.95 -15.99
N ASN A 361 -29.50 11.05 -15.67
CA ASN A 361 -29.29 9.61 -15.45
C ASN A 361 -28.55 8.89 -16.60
N PRO A 362 -27.58 7.99 -16.32
CA PRO A 362 -26.97 7.06 -17.30
C PRO A 362 -27.94 6.31 -18.24
N MET A 363 -29.07 5.79 -17.75
CA MET A 363 -30.06 5.08 -18.59
C MET A 363 -30.69 6.00 -19.65
N GLN A 364 -30.97 7.25 -19.28
CA GLN A 364 -31.48 8.26 -20.22
C GLN A 364 -30.40 8.72 -21.19
N LYS A 365 -29.13 8.78 -20.75
CA LYS A 365 -27.98 9.05 -21.64
C LYS A 365 -27.77 7.90 -22.64
N ALA A 366 -28.08 6.66 -22.25
CA ALA A 366 -27.96 5.47 -23.08
C ALA A 366 -29.18 5.21 -24.00
N GLY A 367 -30.22 6.06 -23.94
CA GLY A 367 -31.43 5.89 -24.76
C GLY A 367 -32.33 4.72 -24.36
N LEU A 368 -31.99 3.99 -23.32
CA LEU A 368 -32.76 2.84 -22.83
C LEU A 368 -33.86 3.34 -21.89
N GLY A 369 -35.09 3.40 -22.41
CA GLY A 369 -36.27 3.91 -21.71
C GLY A 369 -37.20 4.79 -22.55
N GLN A 370 -36.94 4.96 -23.85
CA GLN A 370 -37.98 5.40 -24.79
C GLN A 370 -38.82 4.17 -25.13
N SER A 371 -40.04 4.10 -24.62
CA SER A 371 -41.07 3.28 -25.26
C SER A 371 -41.36 3.93 -26.61
N ASP A 372 -41.30 3.16 -27.69
CA ASP A 372 -41.90 3.53 -28.96
C ASP A 372 -43.39 3.72 -28.72
N ASP A 373 -43.82 4.97 -28.56
CA ASP A 373 -45.23 5.31 -28.52
C ASP A 373 -45.83 4.98 -29.89
N VAL A 374 -46.81 4.09 -29.84
CA VAL A 374 -47.69 3.65 -30.91
C VAL A 374 -48.23 4.86 -31.67
N GLU A 375 -48.05 4.87 -32.99
CA GLU A 375 -48.82 5.69 -33.92
C GLU A 375 -50.32 5.39 -33.71
N GLU A 376 -51.02 6.23 -32.95
CA GLU A 376 -52.47 6.26 -32.97
C GLU A 376 -52.92 7.15 -34.13
N ALA A 377 -53.47 6.49 -35.14
CA ALA A 377 -54.06 7.07 -36.33
C ALA A 377 -55.12 8.12 -35.96
N GLY A 378 -55.02 9.29 -36.59
CA GLY A 378 -56.12 10.23 -36.64
C GLY A 378 -57.25 9.68 -37.51
N ASP A 379 -58.48 9.84 -37.04
CA ASP A 379 -59.55 10.43 -37.86
C ASP A 379 -60.72 10.95 -36.99
N GLU A 380 -61.06 12.20 -37.28
CA GLU A 380 -62.35 12.90 -37.18
C GLU A 380 -63.25 12.79 -35.93
N ALA A 381 -63.46 13.91 -35.23
CA ALA A 381 -64.62 14.80 -35.48
C ALA A 381 -64.93 15.73 -34.28
N GLY A 382 -65.15 17.02 -34.57
CA GLY A 382 -66.24 17.78 -33.94
C GLY A 382 -65.90 18.73 -32.79
N GLU A 383 -65.74 19.99 -33.15
CA GLU A 383 -66.00 21.22 -32.37
C GLU A 383 -66.97 21.09 -31.17
N SER A 384 -66.63 21.70 -30.02
CA SER A 384 -67.30 22.91 -29.50
C SER A 384 -66.91 23.22 -28.04
N ASN A 385 -66.74 24.54 -27.79
CA ASN A 385 -66.67 25.32 -26.54
C ASN A 385 -67.29 24.66 -25.28
N GLU A 386 -66.74 24.81 -24.08
CA GLU A 386 -66.47 26.04 -23.31
C GLU A 386 -65.34 25.85 -22.28
#